data_AF-A0A971T300-F1
#
_entry.id   AF-A0A971T300-F1
#
_cell.length_a   1.000
_cell.length_b   1.000
_cell.length_c   1.000
_cell.angle_alpha   90.00
_cell.angle_beta   90.00
_cell.angle_gamma   90.00
#
_symmetry.space_group_name_H-M   'P 1'
#
loop_
_entity.id
_entity.type
_entity.pdbx_description
1 polymer ?
#
loop_
_entity_poly.entity_id
_entity_poly.type
_entity_poly.pdbx_seq_one_letter_code
_entity_poly.pdbx_strand_id
1 'polypeptide(L)'
;MVFPGDSDDKIQIELSAPQWELLSASRQEMEESLARCVSVALKSGDAYQLYLSDEELDELICFVEDRADLETNNEKRQVLIDLADYLTGFEEGEGDDGFWGPGPIENLSEMTGSVYIFKVALADDASIWRRIALRGGQTLHDLHMTVFDAFDREEAHLYSFYIPPKPSKSRSVNTFREFPEYTHPYALEESAAGGMIEMFNAFFGPFGPQTSIDAARTKLQSLELVPKLRLLYLFDFGDEWLHWITVEQTDGEPDNGDYPRILERKGESPPQYGDNDWEDDDEDWDEDE
;
A
#
# COMPACT_ATOMS: atom_id res chain seq x y z
N MET A 1 18.79 5.02 -43.89
CA MET A 1 17.44 4.51 -43.56
C MET A 1 17.27 4.70 -42.08
N VAL A 2 16.52 5.73 -41.71
CA VAL A 2 16.05 5.94 -40.34
C VAL A 2 14.73 5.18 -40.27
N PHE A 3 14.63 4.22 -39.35
CA PHE A 3 13.35 3.65 -38.94
C PHE A 3 12.86 4.47 -37.74
N PRO A 4 11.69 5.13 -37.83
CA PRO A 4 11.07 5.78 -36.69
C PRO A 4 10.04 4.84 -36.03
N GLY A 5 10.01 4.82 -34.69
CA GLY A 5 8.84 4.49 -33.86
C GLY A 5 8.63 3.02 -33.47
N ASP A 6 8.26 2.85 -32.21
CA ASP A 6 7.54 1.73 -31.59
C ASP A 6 8.37 0.56 -31.03
N SER A 7 8.97 0.79 -29.86
CA SER A 7 8.96 -0.26 -28.83
C SER A 7 7.56 -0.27 -28.22
N ASP A 8 6.72 -1.21 -28.67
CA ASP A 8 5.50 -1.62 -27.96
C ASP A 8 5.92 -2.18 -26.59
N ASP A 9 6.11 -1.31 -25.61
CA ASP A 9 6.29 -1.75 -24.22
C ASP A 9 4.91 -2.20 -23.72
N LYS A 10 4.63 -3.49 -23.88
CA LYS A 10 3.41 -4.11 -23.37
C LYS A 10 3.48 -4.20 -21.85
N ILE A 11 2.46 -3.68 -21.16
CA ILE A 11 2.24 -3.82 -19.73
C ILE A 11 1.93 -5.29 -19.43
N GLN A 12 2.69 -5.88 -18.50
CA GLN A 12 2.42 -7.22 -18.00
C GLN A 12 1.49 -7.15 -16.79
N ILE A 13 0.31 -7.77 -16.91
CA ILE A 13 -0.70 -7.83 -15.86
C ILE A 13 -0.86 -9.29 -15.40
N GLU A 14 -0.93 -9.52 -14.09
CA GLU A 14 -1.08 -10.86 -13.51
C GLU A 14 -2.44 -11.00 -12.80
N LEU A 15 -3.27 -11.88 -13.34
CA LEU A 15 -4.58 -12.17 -12.78
C LEU A 15 -4.59 -13.49 -12.02
N SER A 16 -5.27 -13.53 -10.88
CA SER A 16 -5.64 -14.77 -10.22
C SER A 16 -6.61 -15.60 -11.08
N ALA A 17 -6.72 -16.90 -10.81
CA ALA A 17 -7.66 -17.76 -11.54
C ALA A 17 -9.13 -17.25 -11.48
N PRO A 18 -9.67 -16.79 -10.33
CA PRO A 18 -11.02 -16.22 -10.29
C PRO A 18 -11.21 -14.97 -11.15
N GLN A 19 -10.23 -14.04 -11.14
CA GLN A 19 -10.28 -12.82 -11.95
C GLN A 19 -10.25 -13.15 -13.46
N TRP A 20 -9.38 -14.08 -13.86
CA TRP A 20 -9.30 -14.50 -15.26
C TRP A 20 -10.57 -15.23 -15.72
N GLU A 21 -11.15 -16.11 -14.89
CA GLU A 21 -12.41 -16.79 -15.21
C GLU A 21 -13.56 -15.79 -15.41
N LEU A 22 -13.62 -14.75 -14.59
CA LEU A 22 -14.61 -13.70 -14.67
C LEU A 22 -14.49 -12.88 -15.98
N LEU A 23 -13.26 -12.50 -16.37
CA LEU A 23 -13.02 -11.81 -17.64
C LEU A 23 -13.29 -12.72 -18.85
N SER A 24 -12.82 -13.96 -18.80
CA SER A 24 -12.98 -14.95 -19.86
C SER A 24 -14.45 -15.26 -20.13
N ALA A 25 -15.29 -15.29 -19.08
CA ALA A 25 -16.73 -15.49 -19.20
C ALA A 25 -17.44 -14.34 -19.95
N SER A 26 -16.94 -13.11 -19.85
CA SER A 26 -17.54 -11.92 -20.47
C SER A 26 -16.85 -11.51 -21.78
N ARG A 27 -15.91 -12.32 -22.28
CA ARG A 27 -15.08 -12.01 -23.45
C ARG A 27 -15.86 -11.72 -24.74
N GLN A 28 -17.06 -12.27 -24.90
CA GLN A 28 -17.88 -12.03 -26.10
C GLN A 28 -18.45 -10.61 -26.17
N GLU A 29 -18.42 -9.88 -25.06
CA GLU A 29 -18.91 -8.51 -24.93
C GLU A 29 -17.78 -7.48 -25.12
N MET A 30 -16.51 -7.93 -25.21
CA MET A 30 -15.32 -7.08 -25.39
C MET A 30 -15.08 -6.72 -26.87
N GLU A 31 -14.33 -5.64 -27.11
CA GLU A 31 -13.76 -5.29 -28.43
C GLU A 31 -12.86 -6.43 -28.95
N GLU A 32 -12.73 -6.58 -30.27
CA GLU A 32 -12.05 -7.73 -30.88
C GLU A 32 -10.57 -7.84 -30.46
N SER A 33 -9.88 -6.71 -30.33
CA SER A 33 -8.49 -6.62 -29.90
C SER A 33 -8.31 -7.05 -28.44
N LEU A 34 -9.08 -6.46 -27.53
CA LEU A 34 -9.07 -6.81 -26.10
C LEU A 34 -9.46 -8.27 -25.87
N ALA A 35 -10.52 -8.73 -26.54
CA ALA A 35 -10.94 -10.14 -26.47
C ALA A 35 -9.81 -11.08 -26.91
N ARG A 36 -9.02 -10.69 -27.92
CA ARG A 36 -7.86 -11.46 -28.38
C ARG A 36 -6.78 -11.52 -27.31
N CYS A 37 -6.46 -10.41 -26.64
CA CYS A 37 -5.47 -10.35 -25.57
C CYS A 37 -5.86 -11.25 -24.38
N VAL A 38 -7.11 -11.22 -23.94
CA VAL A 38 -7.63 -12.11 -22.89
C VAL A 38 -7.54 -13.60 -23.30
N SER A 39 -7.65 -13.90 -24.59
CA SER A 39 -7.57 -15.28 -25.11
C SER A 39 -6.19 -15.90 -25.00
N VAL A 40 -5.17 -15.08 -25.18
CA VAL A 40 -3.78 -15.51 -25.30
C VAL A 40 -3.05 -15.41 -23.96
N ALA A 41 -3.78 -15.13 -22.88
CA ALA A 41 -3.27 -15.09 -21.53
C ALA A 41 -2.44 -16.35 -21.22
N LEU A 42 -1.23 -16.15 -20.71
CA LEU A 42 -0.31 -17.24 -20.40
C LEU A 42 -0.56 -17.72 -18.99
N LYS A 43 -0.87 -19.01 -18.83
CA LYS A 43 -0.95 -19.61 -17.49
C LYS A 43 0.46 -19.79 -16.92
N SER A 44 0.75 -19.11 -15.82
CA SER A 44 2.02 -19.18 -15.09
C SER A 44 1.75 -19.55 -13.63
N GLY A 45 2.01 -20.81 -13.26
CA GLY A 45 1.64 -21.32 -11.94
C GLY A 45 0.13 -21.26 -11.69
N ASP A 46 -0.27 -20.53 -10.65
CA ASP A 46 -1.65 -20.31 -10.24
C ASP A 46 -2.26 -18.99 -10.78
N ALA A 47 -1.50 -18.26 -11.60
CA ALA A 47 -1.89 -16.97 -12.19
C ALA A 47 -1.97 -17.03 -13.73
N TYR A 48 -2.57 -15.99 -14.31
CA TYR A 48 -2.71 -15.76 -15.74
C TYR A 48 -2.10 -14.41 -16.10
N GLN A 49 -1.11 -14.42 -16.99
CA GLN A 49 -0.41 -13.24 -17.46
C GLN A 49 -1.05 -12.70 -18.74
N LEU A 50 -1.40 -11.42 -18.73
CA LEU A 50 -1.84 -10.63 -19.87
C LEU A 50 -0.72 -9.65 -20.26
N TYR A 51 -0.66 -9.34 -21.56
CA TYR A 51 0.26 -8.35 -22.11
C TYR A 51 -0.59 -7.37 -22.92
N LEU A 52 -0.79 -6.17 -22.38
CA LEU A 52 -1.66 -5.14 -22.94
C LEU A 52 -0.83 -3.90 -23.31
N SER A 53 -1.23 -3.13 -24.33
CA SER A 53 -0.79 -1.73 -24.46
C SER A 53 -1.63 -0.84 -23.54
N ASP A 54 -1.22 0.41 -23.33
CA ASP A 54 -1.97 1.40 -22.55
C ASP A 54 -3.42 1.52 -23.03
N GLU A 55 -3.63 1.67 -24.35
CA GLU A 55 -4.98 1.73 -24.94
C GLU A 55 -5.81 0.44 -24.66
N GLU A 56 -5.16 -0.74 -24.64
CA GLU A 56 -5.85 -2.00 -24.34
C GLU A 56 -6.14 -2.16 -22.84
N LEU A 57 -5.35 -1.51 -21.97
CA LEU A 57 -5.57 -1.45 -20.54
C LEU A 57 -6.75 -0.52 -20.21
N ASP A 58 -6.77 0.70 -20.76
CA ASP A 58 -7.86 1.67 -20.59
C ASP A 58 -9.20 1.06 -21.03
N GLU A 59 -9.22 0.37 -22.16
CA GLU A 59 -10.39 -0.35 -22.66
C GLU A 59 -10.84 -1.46 -21.69
N LEU A 60 -9.89 -2.19 -21.08
CA LEU A 60 -10.20 -3.23 -20.12
C LEU A 60 -10.77 -2.67 -18.82
N ILE A 61 -10.21 -1.57 -18.32
CA ILE A 61 -10.70 -0.87 -17.13
C ILE A 61 -12.15 -0.43 -17.35
N CYS A 62 -12.39 0.35 -18.41
CA CYS A 62 -13.74 0.81 -18.77
C CYS A 62 -14.74 -0.35 -18.87
N PHE A 63 -14.32 -1.46 -19.50
CA PHE A 63 -15.17 -2.64 -19.64
C PHE A 63 -15.53 -3.27 -18.28
N VAL A 64 -14.57 -3.38 -17.37
CA VAL A 64 -14.79 -3.98 -16.04
C VAL A 64 -15.68 -3.08 -15.18
N GLU A 65 -15.48 -1.76 -15.22
CA GLU A 65 -16.32 -0.77 -14.52
C GLU A 65 -17.77 -0.81 -15.00
N ASP A 66 -18.00 -0.74 -16.32
CA ASP A 66 -19.33 -0.86 -16.91
C ASP A 66 -20.03 -2.16 -16.50
N ARG A 67 -19.26 -3.24 -16.38
CA ARG A 67 -19.77 -4.53 -15.91
C ARG A 67 -20.17 -4.48 -14.43
N ALA A 68 -19.35 -3.85 -13.59
CA ALA A 68 -19.63 -3.69 -12.17
C ALA A 68 -20.94 -2.93 -11.94
N ASP A 69 -21.19 -1.89 -12.73
CA ASP A 69 -22.42 -1.08 -12.65
C ASP A 69 -23.69 -1.84 -13.06
N LEU A 70 -23.55 -2.81 -13.96
CA LEU A 70 -24.66 -3.65 -14.42
C LEU A 70 -24.86 -4.92 -13.56
N GLU A 71 -23.90 -5.29 -12.71
CA GLU A 71 -23.97 -6.51 -11.91
C GLU A 71 -24.91 -6.34 -10.70
N THR A 72 -25.87 -7.26 -10.60
CA THR A 72 -26.90 -7.24 -9.56
C THR A 72 -26.55 -8.10 -8.36
N ASN A 73 -25.59 -9.02 -8.51
CA ASN A 73 -25.04 -9.79 -7.41
C ASN A 73 -23.94 -9.00 -6.71
N ASN A 74 -24.16 -8.63 -5.44
CA ASN A 74 -23.22 -7.83 -4.67
C ASN A 74 -21.81 -8.43 -4.55
N GLU A 75 -21.68 -9.76 -4.40
CA GLU A 75 -20.36 -10.41 -4.29
C GLU A 75 -19.59 -10.31 -5.60
N LYS A 76 -20.26 -10.54 -6.73
CA LYS A 76 -19.63 -10.41 -8.05
C LYS A 76 -19.34 -8.96 -8.42
N ARG A 77 -20.25 -8.05 -8.06
CA ARG A 77 -20.07 -6.63 -8.26
C ARG A 77 -18.83 -6.14 -7.51
N GLN A 78 -18.66 -6.55 -6.25
CA GLN A 78 -17.46 -6.18 -5.49
C GLN A 78 -16.19 -6.72 -6.16
N VAL A 79 -16.18 -7.99 -6.60
CA VAL A 79 -15.03 -8.55 -7.33
C VAL A 79 -14.71 -7.80 -8.63
N LEU A 80 -15.73 -7.26 -9.32
CA LEU A 80 -15.53 -6.43 -10.51
C LEU A 80 -14.96 -5.06 -10.15
N ILE A 81 -15.45 -4.43 -9.08
CA ILE A 81 -14.89 -3.17 -8.56
C ILE A 81 -13.42 -3.37 -8.19
N ASP A 82 -13.13 -4.38 -7.37
CA ASP A 82 -11.76 -4.71 -6.96
C ASP A 82 -10.85 -5.00 -8.17
N LEU A 83 -11.40 -5.54 -9.26
CA LEU A 83 -10.65 -5.80 -10.49
C LEU A 83 -10.44 -4.52 -11.32
N ALA A 84 -11.41 -3.60 -11.38
CA ALA A 84 -11.25 -2.31 -12.04
C ALA A 84 -10.17 -1.49 -11.33
N ASP A 85 -10.28 -1.35 -10.01
CA ASP A 85 -9.30 -0.65 -9.17
C ASP A 85 -7.89 -1.23 -9.37
N TYR A 86 -7.77 -2.56 -9.42
CA TYR A 86 -6.51 -3.26 -9.70
C TYR A 86 -5.91 -2.87 -11.06
N LEU A 87 -6.74 -2.77 -12.11
CA LEU A 87 -6.29 -2.47 -13.46
C LEU A 87 -5.90 -0.99 -13.62
N THR A 88 -6.64 -0.06 -13.00
CA THR A 88 -6.32 1.38 -12.98
C THR A 88 -4.94 1.66 -12.39
N GLY A 89 -4.46 0.81 -11.47
CA GLY A 89 -3.10 0.90 -10.94
C GLY A 89 -1.97 0.74 -11.98
N PHE A 90 -2.29 0.33 -13.21
CA PHE A 90 -1.33 0.19 -14.31
C PHE A 90 -1.38 1.32 -15.34
N GLU A 91 -2.35 2.24 -15.28
CA GLU A 91 -2.36 3.42 -16.16
C GLU A 91 -1.13 4.27 -15.81
N GLU A 92 -0.29 4.59 -16.81
CA GLU A 92 0.93 5.37 -16.63
C GLU A 92 0.61 6.69 -15.90
N GLY A 93 1.31 6.94 -14.79
CA GLY A 93 1.01 8.01 -13.85
C GLY A 93 0.79 9.40 -14.46
N GLU A 94 -0.46 9.84 -14.46
CA GLU A 94 -0.84 11.21 -14.16
C GLU A 94 -1.83 11.18 -12.97
N GLY A 95 -1.29 11.00 -11.77
CA GLY A 95 -1.99 11.46 -10.58
C GLY A 95 -2.09 12.98 -10.65
N ASP A 96 -3.31 13.51 -10.75
CA ASP A 96 -3.64 14.95 -10.63
C ASP A 96 -3.42 15.47 -9.18
N ASP A 97 -2.65 14.76 -8.36
CA ASP A 97 -2.29 15.09 -6.99
C ASP A 97 -0.76 15.19 -6.80
N GLY A 98 -0.01 15.60 -7.83
CA GLY A 98 1.34 16.15 -7.67
C GLY A 98 2.41 15.22 -7.06
N PHE A 99 2.11 13.95 -6.84
CA PHE A 99 3.05 12.97 -6.31
C PHE A 99 3.66 12.15 -7.46
N TRP A 100 4.87 12.53 -7.89
CA TRP A 100 5.63 11.81 -8.91
C TRP A 100 6.25 10.54 -8.31
N GLY A 101 5.64 9.38 -8.54
CA GLY A 101 6.34 8.10 -8.38
C GLY A 101 5.52 6.88 -8.83
N PRO A 102 6.12 5.67 -8.89
CA PRO A 102 5.45 4.39 -9.10
C PRO A 102 4.10 4.28 -8.39
N GLY A 103 3.06 3.99 -9.18
CA GLY A 103 1.69 3.79 -8.71
C GLY A 103 1.56 2.74 -7.60
N PRO A 104 0.37 2.65 -6.99
CA PRO A 104 0.12 1.81 -5.81
C PRO A 104 0.65 0.38 -6.01
N ILE A 105 1.43 -0.11 -5.04
CA ILE A 105 1.90 -1.51 -4.98
C ILE A 105 0.73 -2.40 -4.53
N GLU A 106 -0.33 -2.44 -5.34
CA GLU A 106 -1.60 -3.07 -4.99
C GLU A 106 -1.76 -4.40 -5.71
N ASN A 107 -1.14 -5.42 -5.11
CA ASN A 107 -1.47 -6.81 -5.38
C ASN A 107 -0.96 -7.79 -4.30
N LEU A 108 -0.54 -7.28 -3.13
CA LEU A 108 -0.05 -8.11 -2.03
C LEU A 108 -1.03 -8.25 -0.88
N SER A 109 -2.10 -7.45 -0.87
CA SER A 109 -3.15 -7.47 0.14
C SER A 109 -4.20 -8.53 -0.18
N GLU A 110 -3.88 -9.78 0.11
CA GLU A 110 -4.87 -10.85 0.02
C GLU A 110 -5.78 -10.74 1.26
N MET A 111 -7.10 -10.57 1.07
CA MET A 111 -8.12 -10.55 2.13
C MET A 111 -8.31 -11.94 2.81
N THR A 112 -7.21 -12.58 3.16
CA THR A 112 -7.07 -13.98 3.57
C THR A 112 -6.35 -14.08 4.93
N GLY A 113 -6.35 -15.26 5.54
CA GLY A 113 -5.72 -15.48 6.85
C GLY A 113 -6.57 -15.04 8.05
N SER A 114 -5.99 -15.17 9.25
CA SER A 114 -6.63 -14.81 10.53
C SER A 114 -6.80 -13.30 10.68
N VAL A 115 -7.69 -12.86 11.56
CA VAL A 115 -7.88 -11.46 11.91
C VAL A 115 -6.87 -11.06 12.98
N TYR A 116 -6.19 -9.95 12.71
CA TYR A 116 -5.30 -9.25 13.60
C TYR A 116 -6.01 -8.01 14.14
N ILE A 117 -5.91 -7.78 15.44
CA ILE A 117 -6.43 -6.56 16.07
C ILE A 117 -5.27 -5.80 16.68
N PHE A 118 -5.17 -4.53 16.28
CA PHE A 118 -4.18 -3.60 16.75
C PHE A 118 -4.84 -2.49 17.54
N LYS A 119 -4.20 -2.09 18.64
CA LYS A 119 -4.48 -0.83 19.31
C LYS A 119 -3.36 0.15 18.99
N VAL A 120 -3.70 1.25 18.32
CA VAL A 120 -2.78 2.30 17.87
C VAL A 120 -3.02 3.54 18.72
N ALA A 121 -2.05 3.97 19.50
CA ALA A 121 -2.15 5.15 20.36
C ALA A 121 -1.08 6.17 20.01
N LEU A 122 -1.40 7.46 20.08
CA LEU A 122 -0.38 8.50 19.93
C LEU A 122 0.70 8.33 21.00
N ALA A 123 1.96 8.53 20.61
CA ALA A 123 3.09 8.36 21.51
C ALA A 123 3.09 9.38 22.64
N ASP A 124 2.73 10.63 22.33
CA ASP A 124 2.72 11.74 23.27
C ASP A 124 1.42 11.86 24.07
N ASP A 125 0.31 11.35 23.53
CA ASP A 125 -0.97 11.27 24.25
C ASP A 125 -1.67 9.91 24.05
N ALA A 126 -1.40 8.99 24.96
CA ALA A 126 -2.02 7.67 24.96
C ALA A 126 -3.54 7.66 25.25
N SER A 127 -4.14 8.81 25.58
CA SER A 127 -5.60 8.94 25.71
C SER A 127 -6.30 8.95 24.35
N ILE A 128 -5.57 9.32 23.29
CA ILE A 128 -6.00 9.31 21.89
C ILE A 128 -5.53 8.01 21.23
N TRP A 129 -6.48 7.18 20.81
CA TRP A 129 -6.15 5.89 20.18
C TRP A 129 -7.27 5.36 19.28
N ARG A 130 -6.89 4.39 18.46
CA ARG A 130 -7.74 3.68 17.50
C ARG A 130 -7.56 2.18 17.67
N ARG A 131 -8.64 1.41 17.51
CA ARG A 131 -8.56 -0.05 17.40
C ARG A 131 -8.88 -0.42 15.97
N ILE A 132 -7.97 -1.15 15.33
CA ILE A 132 -8.02 -1.46 13.91
C ILE A 132 -7.93 -2.98 13.74
N ALA A 133 -8.72 -3.52 12.81
CA ALA A 133 -8.67 -4.92 12.44
C ALA A 133 -8.23 -5.08 10.98
N LEU A 134 -7.32 -6.02 10.75
CA LEU A 134 -6.85 -6.42 9.42
C LEU A 134 -6.82 -7.93 9.30
N ARG A 135 -6.78 -8.44 8.07
CA ARG A 135 -6.56 -9.84 7.74
C ARG A 135 -5.07 -10.13 7.62
N GLY A 136 -4.66 -11.35 7.97
CA GLY A 136 -3.26 -11.77 7.99
C GLY A 136 -2.55 -11.68 6.64
N GLY A 137 -3.29 -11.80 5.54
CA GLY A 137 -2.78 -11.63 4.18
C GLY A 137 -2.57 -10.17 3.76
N GLN A 138 -3.13 -9.19 4.50
CA GLN A 138 -2.89 -7.76 4.29
C GLN A 138 -1.50 -7.37 4.80
N THR A 139 -1.00 -6.24 4.34
CA THR A 139 0.38 -5.78 4.50
C THR A 139 0.52 -4.73 5.61
N LEU A 140 1.77 -4.35 5.91
CA LEU A 140 2.04 -3.20 6.76
C LEU A 140 1.63 -1.88 6.09
N HIS A 141 1.59 -1.80 4.76
CA HIS A 141 1.07 -0.64 4.06
C HIS A 141 -0.45 -0.50 4.25
N ASP A 142 -1.21 -1.60 4.18
CA ASP A 142 -2.65 -1.57 4.51
C ASP A 142 -2.89 -1.07 5.95
N LEU A 143 -2.04 -1.49 6.89
CA LEU A 143 -2.08 -0.98 8.26
C LEU A 143 -1.77 0.51 8.31
N HIS A 144 -0.78 1.01 7.54
CA HIS A 144 -0.48 2.43 7.43
C HIS A 144 -1.69 3.22 6.91
N MET A 145 -2.28 2.82 5.78
CA MET A 145 -3.44 3.50 5.19
C MET A 145 -4.63 3.53 6.16
N THR A 146 -4.85 2.42 6.88
CA THR A 146 -5.92 2.38 7.88
C THR A 146 -5.64 3.26 9.09
N VAL A 147 -4.37 3.39 9.51
CA VAL A 147 -3.99 4.32 10.59
C VAL A 147 -4.11 5.76 10.11
N PHE A 148 -3.72 6.05 8.87
CA PHE A 148 -3.83 7.36 8.24
C PHE A 148 -5.28 7.86 8.26
N ASP A 149 -6.22 7.06 7.74
CA ASP A 149 -7.66 7.35 7.80
C ASP A 149 -8.18 7.39 9.26
N ALA A 150 -7.72 6.47 10.11
CA ALA A 150 -8.17 6.42 11.49
C ALA A 150 -7.79 7.67 12.30
N PHE A 151 -6.74 8.38 11.92
CA PHE A 151 -6.29 9.61 12.56
C PHE A 151 -6.59 10.87 11.75
N ASP A 152 -7.50 10.78 10.76
CA ASP A 152 -8.00 11.90 9.98
C ASP A 152 -6.85 12.69 9.32
N ARG A 153 -5.86 11.97 8.78
CA ARG A 153 -4.76 12.55 8.01
C ARG A 153 -5.22 12.83 6.59
N GLU A 154 -4.68 13.88 6.00
CA GLU A 154 -5.11 14.39 4.70
C GLU A 154 -3.93 14.39 3.70
N GLU A 155 -2.74 14.79 4.14
CA GLU A 155 -1.55 14.84 3.28
C GLU A 155 -0.68 13.60 3.49
N ALA A 156 -0.42 12.84 2.42
CA ALA A 156 0.36 11.62 2.47
C ALA A 156 1.88 11.91 2.56
N HIS A 157 2.57 11.22 3.46
CA HIS A 157 4.02 11.30 3.64
C HIS A 157 4.64 9.93 3.85
N LEU A 158 5.98 9.88 3.82
CA LEU A 158 6.74 8.67 4.15
C LEU A 158 6.45 8.19 5.57
N TYR A 159 6.55 6.88 5.76
CA TYR A 159 6.28 6.22 7.04
C TYR A 159 7.25 5.06 7.28
N SER A 160 7.40 4.69 8.55
CA SER A 160 8.18 3.53 8.99
C SER A 160 7.55 2.81 10.18
N PHE A 161 7.66 1.49 10.20
CA PHE A 161 7.38 0.63 11.35
C PHE A 161 8.69 0.05 11.88
N TYR A 162 8.90 0.12 13.20
CA TYR A 162 10.03 -0.52 13.85
C TYR A 162 9.53 -1.66 14.75
N ILE A 163 9.82 -2.90 14.33
CA ILE A 163 9.21 -4.10 14.91
C ILE A 163 10.26 -4.91 15.66
N PRO A 164 10.14 -5.05 16.99
CA PRO A 164 11.08 -5.86 17.75
C PRO A 164 10.87 -7.36 17.46
N PRO A 165 11.94 -8.17 17.37
CA PRO A 165 11.83 -9.60 17.09
C PRO A 165 11.17 -10.39 18.23
N LYS A 166 11.11 -9.80 19.43
CA LYS A 166 10.45 -10.35 20.62
C LYS A 166 9.83 -9.21 21.42
N PRO A 167 8.80 -9.46 22.25
CA PRO A 167 8.21 -8.44 23.10
C PRO A 167 9.26 -7.69 23.94
N SER A 168 9.43 -6.40 23.64
CA SER A 168 10.35 -5.51 24.37
C SER A 168 9.63 -4.80 25.52
N LYS A 169 10.30 -4.71 26.68
CA LYS A 169 9.82 -3.92 27.82
C LYS A 169 10.19 -2.44 27.73
N SER A 170 11.08 -2.07 26.82
CA SER A 170 11.49 -0.67 26.63
C SER A 170 10.30 0.18 26.21
N ARG A 171 10.25 1.44 26.65
CA ARG A 171 9.32 2.47 26.15
C ARG A 171 10.04 3.58 25.38
N SER A 172 11.34 3.42 25.14
CA SER A 172 12.16 4.43 24.50
C SER A 172 12.02 4.35 22.98
N VAL A 173 11.62 5.46 22.35
CA VAL A 173 11.59 5.62 20.90
C VAL A 173 12.95 5.29 20.28
N ASN A 174 14.04 5.81 20.84
CA ASN A 174 15.40 5.54 20.35
C ASN A 174 15.75 4.06 20.38
N THR A 175 15.28 3.29 21.38
CA THR A 175 15.50 1.84 21.39
C THR A 175 14.69 1.15 20.30
N PHE A 176 13.51 1.67 19.97
CA PHE A 176 12.68 1.10 18.92
C PHE A 176 13.23 1.37 17.53
N ARG A 177 13.79 2.56 17.28
CA ARG A 177 14.46 2.91 16.02
C ARG A 177 15.69 2.03 15.71
N GLU A 178 16.20 1.27 16.68
CA GLU A 178 17.28 0.29 16.48
C GLU A 178 16.77 -1.12 16.10
N PHE A 179 15.45 -1.35 16.09
CA PHE A 179 14.86 -2.60 15.61
C PHE A 179 14.67 -2.59 14.10
N PRO A 180 14.48 -3.78 13.48
CA PRO A 180 14.19 -3.88 12.05
C PRO A 180 13.11 -2.90 11.62
N GLU A 181 13.46 -2.08 10.62
CA GLU A 181 12.61 -1.07 10.02
C GLU A 181 11.88 -1.66 8.81
N TYR A 182 10.60 -1.37 8.72
CA TYR A 182 9.74 -1.64 7.57
C TYR A 182 9.19 -0.29 7.10
N THR A 183 9.62 0.19 5.94
CA THR A 183 9.39 1.58 5.52
C THR A 183 8.65 1.65 4.19
N HIS A 184 8.21 2.86 3.84
CA HIS A 184 7.62 3.18 2.56
C HIS A 184 8.56 2.75 1.41
N PRO A 185 8.05 2.11 0.33
CA PRO A 185 8.80 1.75 -0.88
C PRO A 185 9.75 2.85 -1.41
N TYR A 186 9.27 4.07 -1.59
CA TYR A 186 10.12 5.23 -1.94
C TYR A 186 11.33 5.48 -1.04
N ALA A 187 11.20 5.29 0.27
CA ALA A 187 12.32 5.47 1.18
C ALA A 187 13.45 4.45 0.92
N LEU A 188 13.15 3.33 0.28
CA LEU A 188 14.14 2.36 -0.18
C LEU A 188 14.80 2.79 -1.50
N GLU A 189 14.02 3.39 -2.41
CA GLU A 189 14.47 3.81 -3.75
C GLU A 189 15.32 5.10 -3.71
N GLU A 190 14.94 6.06 -2.88
CA GLU A 190 15.66 7.34 -2.73
C GLU A 190 16.99 7.15 -1.97
N SER A 191 17.17 6.00 -1.31
CA SER A 191 18.51 5.55 -1.03
C SER A 191 19.20 5.33 -2.37
N ALA A 192 20.20 6.15 -2.69
CA ALA A 192 21.19 5.92 -3.76
C ALA A 192 21.90 4.54 -3.66
N ALA A 193 21.44 3.72 -2.71
CA ALA A 193 21.82 2.38 -2.41
C ALA A 193 20.84 1.33 -2.93
N GLY A 194 19.75 1.57 -3.67
CA GLY A 194 18.96 0.46 -4.26
C GLY A 194 19.83 -0.59 -4.98
N GLY A 195 20.77 -0.13 -5.83
CA GLY A 195 21.80 -0.98 -6.46
C GLY A 195 22.99 -1.35 -5.55
N MET A 196 23.29 -0.57 -4.51
CA MET A 196 24.35 -0.90 -3.55
C MET A 196 23.88 -1.85 -2.44
N ILE A 197 22.59 -1.89 -2.11
CA ILE A 197 21.94 -2.71 -1.08
C ILE A 197 21.95 -4.16 -1.55
N GLU A 198 21.60 -4.41 -2.81
CA GLU A 198 21.77 -5.73 -3.42
C GLU A 198 23.24 -6.18 -3.37
N MET A 199 24.17 -5.27 -3.69
CA MET A 199 25.61 -5.55 -3.70
C MET A 199 26.19 -5.73 -2.28
N PHE A 200 25.71 -5.00 -1.27
CA PHE A 200 26.13 -5.10 0.12
C PHE A 200 25.55 -6.36 0.80
N ASN A 201 24.28 -6.68 0.57
CA ASN A 201 23.66 -7.92 1.05
C ASN A 201 24.34 -9.16 0.44
N ALA A 202 24.73 -9.09 -0.83
CA ALA A 202 25.49 -10.14 -1.49
C ALA A 202 26.91 -10.34 -0.91
N PHE A 203 27.54 -9.29 -0.35
CA PHE A 203 28.93 -9.35 0.15
C PHE A 203 29.07 -9.54 1.66
N PHE A 204 28.19 -8.98 2.49
CA PHE A 204 28.36 -8.93 3.95
C PHE A 204 27.36 -9.78 4.73
N GLY A 205 26.34 -10.34 4.07
CA GLY A 205 25.32 -11.17 4.72
C GLY A 205 24.64 -10.46 5.90
N PRO A 206 24.14 -11.18 6.92
CA PRO A 206 23.30 -10.64 8.01
C PRO A 206 24.02 -9.72 9.01
N PHE A 207 25.22 -9.23 8.69
CA PHE A 207 26.05 -8.37 9.54
C PHE A 207 26.22 -6.94 8.97
N GLY A 208 25.58 -6.61 7.84
CA GLY A 208 25.49 -5.24 7.32
C GLY A 208 24.57 -4.34 8.15
N PRO A 209 24.55 -3.01 7.90
CA PRO A 209 23.56 -2.11 8.51
C PRO A 209 22.16 -2.66 8.26
N GLN A 210 21.25 -2.52 9.25
CA GLN A 210 19.90 -3.04 9.14
C GLN A 210 19.23 -2.45 7.90
N THR A 211 19.07 -3.28 6.87
CA THR A 211 18.42 -2.90 5.62
C THR A 211 16.93 -2.73 5.92
N SER A 212 16.42 -1.52 5.74
CA SER A 212 14.98 -1.24 5.82
C SER A 212 14.24 -2.15 4.83
N ILE A 213 13.10 -2.67 5.26
CA ILE A 213 12.30 -3.68 4.55
C ILE A 213 11.10 -2.97 3.93
N ASP A 214 10.65 -3.45 2.78
CA ASP A 214 9.48 -2.91 2.11
C ASP A 214 8.19 -3.24 2.89
N ALA A 215 7.54 -2.22 3.44
CA ALA A 215 6.29 -2.36 4.19
C ALA A 215 5.11 -2.77 3.30
N ALA A 216 5.07 -2.31 2.04
CA ALA A 216 4.04 -2.67 1.08
C ALA A 216 4.12 -4.15 0.66
N ARG A 217 5.29 -4.78 0.84
CA ARG A 217 5.47 -6.22 0.53
C ARG A 217 5.44 -7.13 1.75
N THR A 218 5.25 -6.57 2.94
CA THR A 218 5.30 -7.32 4.20
C THR A 218 3.90 -7.65 4.70
N LYS A 219 3.43 -8.88 4.44
CA LYS A 219 2.16 -9.41 4.97
C LYS A 219 2.20 -9.55 6.51
N LEU A 220 1.11 -9.23 7.20
CA LEU A 220 1.02 -9.33 8.67
C LEU A 220 1.31 -10.74 9.19
N GLN A 221 0.84 -11.77 8.48
CA GLN A 221 1.04 -13.16 8.87
C GLN A 221 2.50 -13.64 8.76
N SER A 222 3.38 -12.91 8.05
CA SER A 222 4.80 -13.26 7.95
C SER A 222 5.64 -12.76 9.14
N LEU A 223 5.10 -11.81 9.91
CA LEU A 223 5.82 -11.11 10.98
C LEU A 223 5.85 -11.85 12.33
N GLU A 224 5.26 -13.05 12.41
CA GLU A 224 5.17 -13.86 13.65
C GLU A 224 4.72 -13.04 14.88
N LEU A 225 3.82 -12.08 14.68
CA LEU A 225 3.35 -11.19 15.74
C LEU A 225 2.68 -12.00 16.86
N VAL A 226 2.83 -11.53 18.11
CA VAL A 226 2.22 -12.15 19.28
C VAL A 226 1.45 -11.13 20.11
N PRO A 227 0.34 -11.52 20.78
CA PRO A 227 -0.39 -10.62 21.64
C PRO A 227 0.52 -9.95 22.69
N LYS A 228 0.25 -8.66 22.97
CA LYS A 228 1.03 -7.75 23.82
C LYS A 228 2.40 -7.34 23.27
N LEU A 229 2.79 -7.81 22.07
CA LEU A 229 3.89 -7.18 21.35
C LEU A 229 3.51 -5.74 21.04
N ARG A 230 4.48 -4.85 21.16
CA ARG A 230 4.35 -3.46 20.80
C ARG A 230 5.41 -3.11 19.77
N LEU A 231 5.04 -2.33 18.77
CA LEU A 231 5.91 -1.78 17.73
C LEU A 231 5.73 -0.25 17.67
N LEU A 232 6.71 0.42 17.10
CA LEU A 232 6.69 1.87 16.89
C LEU A 232 6.29 2.13 15.44
N TYR A 233 5.33 3.03 15.23
CA TYR A 233 4.96 3.55 13.93
C TYR A 233 5.30 5.03 13.86
N LEU A 234 5.99 5.42 12.80
CA LEU A 234 6.38 6.78 12.48
C LEU A 234 5.67 7.16 11.18
N PHE A 235 4.88 8.21 11.22
CA PHE A 235 4.28 8.84 10.05
C PHE A 235 4.89 10.24 9.90
N ASP A 236 5.18 10.65 8.67
CA ASP A 236 5.82 11.92 8.35
C ASP A 236 7.24 12.03 8.95
N PHE A 237 8.26 12.00 8.09
CA PHE A 237 9.65 12.08 8.53
C PHE A 237 10.07 13.51 8.91
N GLY A 238 9.29 14.52 8.52
CA GLY A 238 9.50 15.91 8.93
C GLY A 238 8.97 16.15 10.34
N ASP A 239 7.68 15.92 10.54
CA ASP A 239 6.98 16.22 11.80
C ASP A 239 7.02 15.09 12.83
N GLU A 240 7.47 13.90 12.43
CA GLU A 240 7.65 12.73 13.28
C GLU A 240 6.41 12.35 14.12
N TRP A 241 5.27 12.12 13.46
CA TRP A 241 4.06 11.61 14.12
C TRP A 241 4.23 10.17 14.61
N LEU A 242 4.62 10.04 15.88
CA LEU A 242 4.89 8.76 16.51
C LEU A 242 3.64 8.14 17.14
N HIS A 243 3.46 6.83 16.90
CA HIS A 243 2.41 6.03 17.50
C HIS A 243 2.96 4.73 18.08
N TRP A 244 2.40 4.32 19.21
CA TRP A 244 2.59 2.99 19.76
C TRP A 244 1.49 2.05 19.27
N ILE A 245 1.87 1.02 18.51
CA ILE A 245 0.95 -0.03 18.06
C ILE A 245 1.13 -1.25 18.95
N THR A 246 0.06 -1.67 19.63
CA THR A 246 0.02 -2.88 20.46
C THR A 246 -0.83 -3.95 19.77
N VAL A 247 -0.26 -5.13 19.62
CA VAL A 247 -0.96 -6.31 19.10
C VAL A 247 -1.90 -6.84 20.19
N GLU A 248 -3.21 -6.79 19.97
CA GLU A 248 -4.22 -7.32 20.89
C GLU A 248 -4.61 -8.76 20.53
N GLN A 249 -4.69 -9.09 19.24
CA GLN A 249 -5.09 -10.40 18.72
C GLN A 249 -4.39 -10.72 17.39
N THR A 250 -4.15 -12.00 17.11
CA THR A 250 -3.50 -12.48 15.88
C THR A 250 -4.16 -13.72 15.26
N ASP A 251 -5.10 -14.35 15.96
CA ASP A 251 -5.74 -15.63 15.63
C ASP A 251 -7.27 -15.51 15.55
N GLY A 252 -7.78 -14.30 15.26
CA GLY A 252 -9.22 -14.10 15.11
C GLY A 252 -9.77 -14.80 13.88
N GLU A 253 -10.97 -15.37 14.00
CA GLU A 253 -11.68 -15.87 12.82
C GLU A 253 -12.28 -14.70 12.05
N PRO A 254 -12.13 -14.67 10.71
CA PRO A 254 -12.76 -13.65 9.89
C PRO A 254 -14.27 -13.81 9.90
N ASP A 255 -14.97 -12.68 9.98
CA ASP A 255 -16.40 -12.59 9.71
C ASP A 255 -16.65 -12.19 8.24
N ASN A 256 -17.91 -12.08 7.86
CA ASN A 256 -18.33 -11.62 6.53
C ASN A 256 -18.29 -10.08 6.39
N GLY A 257 -17.52 -9.38 7.22
CA GLY A 257 -17.39 -7.93 7.12
C GLY A 257 -16.16 -7.52 6.32
N ASP A 258 -16.12 -6.25 5.94
CA ASP A 258 -15.01 -5.68 5.17
C ASP A 258 -13.78 -5.44 6.07
N TYR A 259 -12.60 -5.56 5.45
CA TYR A 259 -11.29 -5.29 6.06
C TYR A 259 -10.44 -4.52 5.03
N PRO A 260 -9.46 -3.72 5.47
CA PRO A 260 -9.19 -3.39 6.86
C PRO A 260 -10.31 -2.50 7.43
N ARG A 261 -10.50 -2.49 8.76
CA ARG A 261 -11.56 -1.67 9.37
C ARG A 261 -11.22 -1.12 10.74
N ILE A 262 -11.80 0.03 11.04
CA ILE A 262 -11.68 0.70 12.33
C ILE A 262 -12.79 0.19 13.25
N LEU A 263 -12.40 -0.47 14.33
CA LEU A 263 -13.33 -1.02 15.31
C LEU A 263 -13.75 0.01 16.38
N GLU A 264 -12.84 0.88 16.78
CA GLU A 264 -13.11 1.87 17.84
C GLU A 264 -12.21 3.10 17.68
N ARG A 265 -12.76 4.29 17.97
CA ARG A 265 -12.02 5.55 18.08
C ARG A 265 -12.21 6.14 19.48
N LYS A 266 -11.14 6.65 20.08
CA LYS A 266 -11.20 7.41 21.33
C LYS A 266 -10.25 8.60 21.29
N GLY A 267 -10.76 9.78 21.68
CA GLY A 267 -10.05 11.06 21.59
C GLY A 267 -10.09 11.63 20.17
N GLU A 268 -10.20 12.94 20.06
CA GLU A 268 -10.13 13.66 18.78
C GLU A 268 -8.72 13.55 18.20
N SER A 269 -8.61 13.42 16.88
CA SER A 269 -7.32 13.44 16.19
C SER A 269 -6.74 14.85 16.28
N PRO A 270 -5.46 15.02 16.65
CA PRO A 270 -4.79 16.31 16.49
C PRO A 270 -4.78 16.71 15.01
N PRO A 271 -4.88 18.01 14.68
CA PRO A 271 -4.71 18.46 13.30
C PRO A 271 -3.33 18.05 12.77
N GLN A 272 -3.25 17.77 11.47
CA GLN A 272 -2.01 17.30 10.87
C GLN A 272 -0.92 18.38 10.85
N TYR A 273 -1.29 19.62 10.51
CA TYR A 273 -0.43 20.80 10.58
C TYR A 273 -1.16 21.95 11.28
N GLY A 274 -0.42 22.95 11.77
CA GLY A 274 -1.02 24.20 12.27
C GLY A 274 -1.34 25.14 11.11
N ASP A 275 -2.32 26.02 11.26
CA ASP A 275 -2.79 26.99 10.25
C ASP A 275 -1.75 28.05 9.79
N ASN A 276 -0.44 27.85 10.00
CA ASN A 276 0.53 28.95 10.12
C ASN A 276 1.73 28.92 9.16
N ASP A 277 1.73 28.09 8.13
CA ASP A 277 2.90 27.97 7.22
C ASP A 277 2.77 28.72 5.88
N TRP A 278 1.77 29.59 5.71
CA TRP A 278 1.68 30.50 4.55
C TRP A 278 1.05 31.86 4.91
N GLU A 279 1.63 32.60 5.86
CA GLU A 279 1.60 34.06 5.69
C GLU A 279 2.74 34.40 4.74
N ASP A 280 2.36 34.68 3.50
CA ASP A 280 3.20 35.28 2.46
C ASP A 280 4.11 36.36 3.07
N ASP A 281 5.38 36.02 3.33
CA ASP A 281 6.47 37.00 3.33
C ASP A 281 6.67 37.41 1.86
N ASP A 282 5.69 38.13 1.31
CA ASP A 282 5.92 39.12 0.28
C ASP A 282 6.78 40.23 0.92
N GLU A 283 8.06 39.91 1.18
CA GLU A 283 9.08 40.92 1.39
C GLU A 283 9.22 41.67 0.06
N ASP A 284 8.46 42.76 -0.02
CA ASP A 284 8.56 43.85 -0.98
C ASP A 284 10.04 44.26 -1.10
N TRP A 285 10.74 43.71 -2.10
CA TRP A 285 12.05 44.21 -2.50
C TRP A 285 11.84 45.54 -3.21
N ASP A 286 11.59 46.59 -2.43
CA ASP A 286 11.71 47.97 -2.89
C ASP A 286 13.11 48.15 -3.50
N GLU A 287 13.14 48.40 -4.80
CA GLU A 287 14.33 48.87 -5.54
C GLU A 287 14.79 50.21 -4.93
N ASP A 288 15.87 50.18 -4.16
CA ASP A 288 16.61 51.39 -3.80
C ASP A 288 17.28 52.00 -5.06
N GLU A 289 16.71 53.12 -5.50
CA GLU A 289 17.21 54.30 -6.27
C GLU A 289 18.44 54.20 -7.19
#